data_AF-A0A844KLF7-F1
#
_entry.id   AF-A0A844KLF7-F1
#
_cell.length_a   1.000
_cell.length_b   1.000
_cell.length_c   1.000
_cell.angle_alpha   90.00
_cell.angle_beta   90.00
_cell.angle_gamma   90.00
#
_symmetry.space_group_name_H-M   'P 1'
#
loop_
_entity.id
_entity.type
_entity.pdbx_description
1 polymer ?
#
loop_
_entity_poly.entity_id
_entity_poly.type
_entity_poly.pdbx_seq_one_letter_code
_entity_poly.pdbx_strand_id
1 'polypeptide(L)' 'MERAKELLEQPDIKIMDIAERLGYADNHYFSKAFRIYYHVTPTQYRNQLQNP' A
#
# COMPACT_ATOMS: atom_id res chain seq x y z
N MET A 1 5.63 -2.70 7.67
CA MET A 1 4.37 -2.01 7.31
C MET A 1 4.53 -0.50 7.21
N GLU A 2 5.30 0.13 8.10
CA GLU A 2 5.57 1.59 8.04
C GLU A 2 6.11 2.05 6.68
N ARG A 3 7.09 1.34 6.11
CA ARG A 3 7.61 1.63 4.77
C ARG A 3 6.56 1.54 3.66
N ALA A 4 5.52 0.72 3.82
CA ALA A 4 4.41 0.67 2.87
C ALA A 4 3.59 1.97 2.90
N LYS A 5 3.36 2.51 4.09
CA LYS A 5 2.68 3.81 4.26
C LYS A 5 3.48 4.94 3.60
N GLU A 6 4.77 5.03 3.87
CA GLU A 6 5.67 6.05 3.26
C GLU A 6 5.68 5.99 1.73
N LEU A 7 5.65 4.79 1.16
CA LEU A 7 5.60 4.60 -0.28
C LEU A 7 4.21 4.91 -0.86
N LEU A 8 3.12 4.74 -0.09
CA LEU A 8 1.77 5.05 -0.52
C LEU A 8 1.50 6.56 -0.58
N GLU A 9 2.27 7.38 0.12
CA GLU A 9 2.28 8.84 0.03
C GLU A 9 2.83 9.35 -1.31
N GLN A 10 3.56 8.51 -2.05
CA GLN A 10 4.12 8.84 -3.35
C GLN A 10 3.13 8.39 -4.45
N PRO A 11 2.37 9.32 -5.08
CA PRO A 11 1.31 8.99 -6.03
C PRO A 11 1.84 8.31 -7.30
N ASP A 12 3.09 8.59 -7.66
CA ASP A 12 3.73 8.11 -8.88
C ASP A 12 4.15 6.64 -8.81
N ILE A 13 4.21 6.06 -7.61
CA ILE A 13 4.56 4.66 -7.42
C ILE A 13 3.28 3.81 -7.46
N LYS A 14 3.21 2.84 -8.37
CA LYS A 14 2.06 1.93 -8.41
C LYS A 14 2.04 1.05 -7.17
N ILE A 15 0.84 0.75 -6.66
CA ILE A 15 0.67 -0.13 -5.48
C ILE A 15 1.38 -1.49 -5.69
N MET A 16 1.41 -1.96 -6.94
CA MET A 16 2.10 -3.19 -7.29
C MET A 16 3.62 -3.10 -7.09
N ASP A 17 4.22 -2.02 -7.55
CA ASP A 17 5.66 -1.78 -7.39
C ASP A 17 6.02 -1.63 -5.91
N ILE A 18 5.10 -1.11 -5.09
CA ILE A 18 5.27 -1.04 -3.62
C ILE A 18 5.33 -2.46 -3.03
N ALA A 19 4.41 -3.35 -3.42
CA ALA A 19 4.40 -4.72 -2.95
C ALA A 19 5.72 -5.44 -3.30
N GLU A 20 6.18 -5.31 -4.55
CA GLU A 20 7.44 -5.89 -5.01
C GLU A 20 8.65 -5.34 -4.25
N ARG A 21 8.74 -4.01 -4.06
CA ARG A 21 9.82 -3.34 -3.29
C ARG A 21 9.88 -3.79 -1.83
N LEU A 22 8.77 -4.24 -1.28
CA LEU A 22 8.68 -4.72 0.10
C LEU A 22 8.85 -6.24 0.22
N GLY A 23 9.15 -6.93 -0.88
CA GLY A 23 9.40 -8.36 -0.90
C GLY A 23 8.14 -9.23 -0.98
N TYR A 24 6.99 -8.66 -1.32
CA TYR A 24 5.78 -9.45 -1.58
C TYR A 24 5.79 -9.96 -3.02
N ALA A 25 5.78 -11.28 -3.17
CA ALA A 25 5.68 -11.94 -4.47
C ALA A 25 4.27 -11.81 -5.11
N ASP A 26 3.25 -11.54 -4.30
CA ASP A 26 1.87 -11.39 -4.75
C ASP A 26 1.19 -10.17 -4.09
N ASN A 27 0.64 -9.33 -4.95
CA ASN A 27 -0.11 -8.12 -4.60
C ASN A 27 -1.32 -8.37 -3.70
N HIS A 28 -1.97 -9.52 -3.81
CA HIS A 28 -3.08 -9.91 -2.94
C HIS A 28 -2.61 -10.14 -1.51
N TYR A 29 -1.44 -10.77 -1.34
CA TYR A 29 -0.84 -10.97 -0.02
C TYR A 29 -0.45 -9.65 0.62
N PHE A 30 0.18 -8.75 -0.14
CA PHE A 30 0.46 -7.40 0.32
C PHE A 30 -0.82 -6.67 0.75
N SER A 31 -1.84 -6.65 -0.12
CA SER A 31 -3.10 -5.95 0.14
C SER A 31 -3.83 -6.52 1.37
N LYS A 32 -3.80 -7.85 1.55
CA LYS A 32 -4.35 -8.52 2.72
C LYS A 32 -3.59 -8.16 4.00
N ALA A 33 -2.26 -8.22 3.96
CA ALA A 33 -1.43 -7.88 5.11
C ALA A 33 -1.58 -6.40 5.51
N PHE A 34 -1.61 -5.50 4.53
CA PHE A 34 -1.84 -4.08 4.74
C PHE A 34 -3.23 -3.83 5.35
N ARG A 35 -4.27 -4.48 4.82
CA ARG A 35 -5.63 -4.39 5.37
C ARG A 35 -5.75 -4.94 6.79
N ILE A 36 -5.03 -6.00 7.14
CA ILE A 36 -5.01 -6.52 8.52
C ILE A 36 -4.35 -5.49 9.46
N TYR A 37 -3.28 -4.85 9.00
CA TYR A 37 -2.48 -3.93 9.82
C TYR A 37 -3.13 -2.54 9.98
N TYR A 38 -3.70 -1.99 8.91
CA TYR A 38 -4.26 -0.63 8.87
C TYR A 38 -5.79 -0.58 8.78
N HIS A 39 -6.47 -1.73 8.74
CA HIS A 39 -7.93 -1.87 8.61
C HIS A 39 -8.54 -1.29 7.32
N VAL A 40 -7.73 -0.87 6.36
CA VAL A 40 -8.13 -0.36 5.03
C VAL A 40 -7.24 -0.94 3.94
N THR A 41 -7.70 -0.98 2.69
CA THR A 41 -6.84 -1.43 1.58
C THR A 41 -5.77 -0.37 1.24
N PRO A 42 -4.63 -0.76 0.63
CA PRO A 42 -3.63 0.20 0.16
C PRO A 42 -4.21 1.27 -0.76
N THR A 43 -5.16 0.89 -1.62
CA THR A 43 -5.87 1.81 -2.53
C THR A 43 -6.75 2.80 -1.78
N GLN A 44 -7.55 2.32 -0.82
CA GLN A 44 -8.37 3.20 0.02
C GLN A 44 -7.50 4.19 0.80
N TYR A 45 -6.40 3.71 1.38
CA TYR A 45 -5.44 4.54 2.11
C TYR A 45 -4.86 5.64 1.22
N ARG A 46 -4.42 5.29 0.00
CA ARG A 46 -3.90 6.27 -0.97
C ARG A 46 -4.95 7.30 -1.38
N ASN A 47 -6.18 6.86 -1.64
CA ASN A 47 -7.26 7.76 -2.03
C ASN A 47 -7.55 8.79 -0.92
N GLN A 48 -7.48 8.38 0.36
CA GLN A 48 -7.63 9.30 1.49
C GLN A 48 -6.49 10.34 1.58
N LEU A 49 -5.27 9.99 1.16
CA LEU A 49 -4.15 10.94 1.12
C LEU A 49 -4.29 11.95 -0.03
N GLN A 50 -4.83 11.53 -1.16
CA GLN A 50 -4.97 12.37 -2.35
C GLN A 50 -6.22 13.25 -2.33
N ASN A 51 -7.22 12.89 -1.53
CA ASN A 51 -8.48 13.62 -1.42
C ASN A 51 -8.81 13.90 0.06
N PRO A 52 -8.06 14.80 0.72
CA PRO A 52 -8.23 15.14 2.12
C PRO A 52 -9.57 15.80 2.44
#